data_AF-A0A1A7XBC0-F1
#
_entry.id   AF-A0A1A7XBC0-F1
#
_cell.length_a   1.000
_cell.length_b   1.000
_cell.length_c   1.000
_cell.angle_alpha   90.00
_cell.angle_beta   90.00
_cell.angle_gamma   90.00
#
_symmetry.space_group_name_H-M   'P 1'
#
loop_
_entity.id
_entity.type
_entity.pdbx_description
1 polymer ?
#
loop_
_entity_poly.entity_id
_entity_poly.type
_entity_poly.pdbx_seq_one_letter_code
_entity_poly.pdbx_strand_id
1 'polypeptide(L)'
;FLFSDRQPFPRWDCFYWQLLETLRAKIGDDAGFDNSLIQHLTLFTEDPDGEYPNQDVVWEKFEKAFIAAAGLITHAPVLRDYYHQGLEELHKDNIMYLELRSSLSRTYELDGTIHDKIWTLKVFQEVTQRFTRDHPDFLGARIIVSVHRALSVSEVTAAVKEAVQLKMG
;
A
#
# COMPACT_ATOMS: atom_id res chain seq x y z
N PHE A 1 -7.75 -8.08 -0.15
CA PHE A 1 -8.25 -7.72 1.20
C PHE A 1 -9.14 -6.50 1.12
N LEU A 2 -10.02 -6.33 2.11
CA LEU A 2 -10.88 -5.15 2.27
C LEU A 2 -11.28 -5.07 3.75
N PHE A 3 -11.14 -3.89 4.35
CA PHE A 3 -11.72 -3.59 5.67
C PHE A 3 -13.11 -3.00 5.47
N SER A 4 -14.11 -3.45 6.22
CA SER A 4 -15.46 -2.89 6.16
C SER A 4 -16.22 -3.15 7.45
N ASP A 5 -17.12 -2.25 7.81
CA ASP A 5 -18.05 -2.41 8.94
C ASP A 5 -19.23 -3.33 8.60
N ARG A 6 -19.42 -3.67 7.33
CA ARG A 6 -20.52 -4.50 6.81
C ARG A 6 -19.98 -5.55 5.85
N GLN A 7 -20.80 -6.56 5.59
CA GLN A 7 -20.50 -7.53 4.53
C GLN A 7 -20.41 -6.78 3.19
N PRO A 8 -19.26 -6.79 2.51
CA PRO A 8 -19.11 -6.06 1.27
C PRO A 8 -19.94 -6.70 0.15
N PHE A 9 -20.45 -5.87 -0.76
CA PHE A 9 -21.14 -6.36 -1.94
C PHE A 9 -20.19 -7.17 -2.84
N PRO A 10 -20.69 -8.23 -3.50
CA PRO A 10 -19.96 -8.92 -4.54
C PRO A 10 -19.45 -7.94 -5.61
N ARG A 11 -18.19 -8.09 -6.00
CA ARG A 11 -17.57 -7.37 -7.10
C ARG A 11 -17.18 -8.36 -8.20
N TRP A 12 -16.96 -7.86 -9.41
CA TRP A 12 -16.58 -8.68 -10.56
C TRP A 12 -15.27 -9.46 -10.33
N ASP A 13 -14.39 -8.93 -9.49
CA ASP A 13 -13.10 -9.50 -9.09
C ASP A 13 -13.17 -10.29 -7.77
N CYS A 14 -14.27 -10.19 -7.02
CA CYS A 14 -14.45 -10.90 -5.76
C CYS A 14 -15.95 -11.08 -5.42
N PHE A 15 -16.46 -12.28 -5.67
CA PHE A 15 -17.88 -12.60 -5.44
C PHE A 15 -18.18 -13.02 -4.00
N TYR A 16 -17.17 -13.46 -3.23
CA TYR A 16 -17.33 -14.07 -1.92
C TYR A 16 -16.33 -13.50 -0.91
N TRP A 17 -16.74 -12.45 -0.21
CA TRP A 17 -15.98 -11.92 0.92
C TRP A 17 -16.15 -12.80 2.16
N GLN A 18 -15.03 -13.17 2.79
CA GLN A 18 -15.01 -13.90 4.05
C GLN A 18 -14.26 -13.10 5.10
N LEU A 19 -14.82 -13.03 6.31
CA LEU A 19 -14.15 -12.43 7.44
C LEU A 19 -12.91 -13.26 7.80
N LEU A 20 -11.76 -12.58 7.96
CA LEU A 20 -10.48 -13.25 8.20
C LEU A 20 -10.49 -14.09 9.49
N GLU A 21 -11.18 -13.62 10.53
CA GLU A 21 -11.38 -14.35 11.79
C GLU A 21 -12.12 -15.68 11.57
N THR A 22 -13.22 -15.66 10.82
CA THR A 22 -13.98 -16.87 10.48
C THR A 22 -13.15 -17.83 9.63
N LEU A 23 -12.35 -17.30 8.69
CA LEU A 23 -11.47 -18.11 7.86
C LEU A 23 -10.38 -18.81 8.69
N ARG A 24 -9.71 -18.09 9.60
CA ARG A 24 -8.72 -18.66 10.52
C ARG A 24 -9.31 -19.78 11.38
N ALA A 25 -10.44 -19.52 12.01
CA ALA A 25 -11.14 -20.51 12.83
C ALA A 25 -11.54 -21.78 12.04
N LYS A 26 -11.83 -21.64 10.74
CA LYS A 26 -12.18 -22.78 9.87
C LYS A 26 -10.95 -23.59 9.46
N ILE A 27 -9.81 -22.96 9.21
CA ILE A 27 -8.58 -23.64 8.77
C ILE A 27 -7.95 -24.42 9.92
N GLY A 28 -7.91 -23.84 11.12
CA GLY A 28 -7.37 -24.50 12.32
C GLY A 28 -5.84 -24.64 12.38
N ASP A 29 -5.12 -24.12 11.38
CA ASP A 29 -3.66 -23.98 11.34
C ASP A 29 -3.31 -22.50 11.06
N ASP A 30 -3.32 -21.70 12.13
CA ASP A 30 -3.07 -20.26 12.02
C ASP A 30 -1.65 -19.95 11.54
N ALA A 31 -0.65 -20.74 11.96
CA ALA A 31 0.75 -20.51 11.60
C ALA A 31 1.02 -20.81 10.12
N GLY A 32 0.53 -21.95 9.62
CA GLY A 32 0.63 -22.28 8.20
C GLY A 32 -0.14 -21.28 7.34
N PHE A 33 -1.33 -20.88 7.78
CA PHE A 33 -2.11 -19.87 7.08
C PHE A 33 -1.42 -18.50 7.03
N ASP A 34 -0.94 -17.97 8.16
CA ASP A 34 -0.27 -16.67 8.22
C ASP A 34 1.05 -16.68 7.41
N ASN A 35 1.81 -17.78 7.43
CA ASN A 35 2.97 -17.95 6.56
C ASN A 35 2.59 -17.88 5.07
N SER A 36 1.47 -18.49 4.69
CA SER A 36 0.97 -18.40 3.32
C SER A 36 0.62 -16.96 2.93
N LEU A 37 0.09 -16.15 3.86
CA LEU A 37 -0.18 -14.73 3.60
C LEU A 37 1.12 -13.96 3.33
N ILE A 38 2.15 -14.17 4.15
CA ILE A 38 3.47 -13.53 3.96
C ILE A 38 4.11 -13.93 2.63
N GLN A 39 4.01 -15.19 2.21
CA GLN A 39 4.49 -15.63 0.89
C GLN A 39 3.75 -14.97 -0.28
N HIS A 40 2.53 -14.48 -0.08
CA HIS A 40 1.79 -13.72 -1.09
C HIS A 40 2.08 -12.22 -1.06
N LEU A 41 2.66 -11.71 0.02
CA LEU A 41 3.04 -10.31 0.21
C LEU A 41 4.53 -10.05 -0.06
N THR A 42 5.32 -11.10 -0.32
CA THR A 42 6.76 -11.01 -0.56
C THR A 42 7.18 -11.83 -1.79
N LEU A 43 8.42 -11.62 -2.24
CA LEU A 43 9.09 -12.46 -3.24
C LEU A 43 10.00 -13.52 -2.61
N PHE A 44 9.97 -13.66 -1.29
CA PHE A 44 10.89 -14.54 -0.60
C PHE A 44 10.53 -16.01 -0.87
N THR A 45 11.52 -16.78 -1.29
CA THR A 45 11.43 -18.23 -1.52
C THR A 45 12.82 -18.84 -1.33
N GLU A 46 12.88 -20.12 -0.97
CA GLU A 46 14.15 -20.85 -0.80
C GLU A 46 14.83 -21.19 -2.13
N ASP A 47 14.07 -21.31 -3.23
CA ASP A 47 14.56 -21.60 -4.57
C ASP A 47 14.11 -20.52 -5.59
N PRO A 48 14.71 -19.32 -5.57
CA PRO A 48 14.32 -18.25 -6.47
C PRO A 48 14.64 -18.55 -7.93
N ASP A 49 15.70 -19.33 -8.22
CA ASP A 49 16.09 -19.68 -9.60
C ASP A 49 15.08 -20.65 -10.23
N GLY A 50 14.53 -21.58 -9.44
CA GLY A 50 13.45 -22.48 -9.87
C GLY A 50 12.10 -21.78 -9.99
N GLU A 51 11.72 -20.98 -9.00
CA GLU A 51 10.41 -20.29 -8.96
C GLU A 51 10.32 -19.10 -9.93
N TYR A 52 11.45 -18.43 -10.20
CA TYR A 52 11.53 -17.23 -11.04
C TYR A 52 12.51 -17.40 -12.21
N PRO A 53 12.23 -18.31 -13.16
CA PRO A 53 13.16 -18.67 -14.23
C PRO A 53 13.42 -17.54 -15.24
N ASN A 54 12.62 -16.48 -15.21
CA ASN A 54 12.81 -15.29 -16.04
C ASN A 54 12.18 -14.05 -15.40
N GLN A 55 12.47 -12.88 -16.00
CA GLN A 55 12.02 -11.59 -15.50
C GLN A 55 10.49 -11.45 -15.50
N ASP A 56 9.79 -11.98 -16.51
CA ASP A 56 8.34 -11.83 -16.61
C ASP A 56 7.62 -12.53 -15.46
N VAL A 57 8.11 -13.72 -15.05
CA VAL A 57 7.54 -14.49 -13.94
C VAL A 57 7.69 -13.75 -12.60
N VAL A 58 8.87 -13.22 -12.30
CA VAL A 58 9.08 -12.46 -11.05
C VAL A 58 8.32 -11.14 -11.07
N TRP A 59 8.22 -10.47 -12.22
CA TRP A 59 7.42 -9.24 -12.36
C TRP A 59 5.94 -9.50 -12.10
N GLU A 60 5.39 -10.60 -12.62
CA GLU A 60 3.99 -10.97 -12.35
C GLU A 60 3.75 -11.22 -10.86
N LYS A 61 4.64 -11.94 -10.18
CA LYS A 61 4.54 -12.17 -8.73
C LYS A 61 4.68 -10.86 -7.95
N PHE A 62 5.60 -9.99 -8.35
CA PHE A 62 5.82 -8.67 -7.74
C PHE A 62 4.56 -7.81 -7.82
N GLU A 63 3.96 -7.67 -9.01
CA GLU A 63 2.72 -6.90 -9.18
C GLU A 63 1.55 -7.47 -8.35
N LYS A 64 1.42 -8.80 -8.31
CA LYS A 64 0.42 -9.48 -7.46
C LYS A 64 0.60 -9.15 -5.98
N ALA A 65 1.83 -9.09 -5.49
CA ALA A 65 2.12 -8.71 -4.10
C ALA A 65 1.65 -7.27 -3.80
N PHE A 66 1.90 -6.32 -4.70
CA PHE A 66 1.39 -4.94 -4.56
C PHE A 66 -0.15 -4.88 -4.55
N ILE A 67 -0.82 -5.63 -5.43
CA ILE A 67 -2.28 -5.68 -5.47
C ILE A 67 -2.85 -6.23 -4.15
N ALA A 68 -2.25 -7.32 -3.64
CA ALA A 68 -2.65 -7.91 -2.36
C ALA A 68 -2.46 -6.91 -1.21
N ALA A 69 -1.27 -6.30 -1.11
CA ALA A 69 -0.93 -5.32 -0.08
C ALA A 69 -1.81 -4.07 -0.15
N ALA A 70 -2.14 -3.59 -1.36
CA ALA A 70 -2.99 -2.41 -1.54
C ALA A 70 -4.36 -2.56 -0.86
N GLY A 71 -4.96 -3.76 -0.90
CA GLY A 71 -6.23 -4.03 -0.23
C GLY A 71 -6.17 -3.93 1.31
N LEU A 72 -4.98 -4.07 1.90
CA LEU A 72 -4.74 -3.86 3.32
C LEU A 72 -4.40 -2.39 3.62
N ILE A 73 -3.47 -1.82 2.87
CA ILE A 73 -2.85 -0.52 3.16
C ILE A 73 -3.80 0.66 2.85
N THR A 74 -4.70 0.55 1.87
CA THR A 74 -5.55 1.67 1.45
C THR A 74 -6.73 1.96 2.40
N HIS A 75 -6.85 1.23 3.51
CA HIS A 75 -7.76 1.62 4.59
C HIS A 75 -7.14 2.76 5.41
N ALA A 76 -7.88 3.85 5.62
CA ALA A 76 -7.38 5.11 6.18
C ALA A 76 -6.57 5.03 7.49
N PRO A 77 -6.99 4.27 8.52
CA PRO A 77 -6.18 4.04 9.72
C PRO A 77 -4.90 3.26 9.40
N VAL A 78 -5.01 2.19 8.62
CA VAL A 78 -3.87 1.34 8.26
C VAL A 78 -2.83 2.10 7.44
N LEU A 79 -3.25 2.99 6.53
CA LEU A 79 -2.32 3.82 5.77
C LEU A 79 -1.45 4.70 6.67
N ARG A 80 -2.05 5.28 7.72
CA ARG A 80 -1.33 6.13 8.69
C ARG A 80 -0.29 5.32 9.44
N ASP A 81 -0.70 4.16 9.96
CA ASP A 81 0.18 3.27 10.71
C ASP A 81 1.30 2.70 9.82
N TYR A 82 0.95 2.27 8.61
CA TYR A 82 1.90 1.75 7.62
C TYR A 82 2.99 2.78 7.28
N TYR A 83 2.59 4.02 7.01
CA TYR A 83 3.55 5.07 6.68
C TYR A 83 4.40 5.47 7.89
N HIS A 84 3.80 5.60 9.09
CA HIS A 84 4.54 5.87 10.32
C HIS A 84 5.58 4.77 10.61
N GLN A 85 5.16 3.50 10.54
CA GLN A 85 6.03 2.36 10.74
C GLN A 85 7.18 2.34 9.73
N GLY A 86 6.91 2.66 8.46
CA GLY A 86 7.95 2.79 7.45
C GLY A 86 8.98 3.88 7.76
N LEU A 87 8.55 5.04 8.28
CA LEU A 87 9.47 6.09 8.74
C LEU A 87 10.31 5.62 9.94
N GLU A 88 9.69 4.91 10.89
CA GLU A 88 10.36 4.37 12.07
C GLU A 88 11.42 3.32 11.70
N GLU A 89 11.11 2.43 10.77
CA GLU A 89 12.07 1.42 10.27
C GLU A 89 13.26 2.06 9.55
N LEU A 90 13.03 3.06 8.71
CA LEU A 90 14.10 3.81 8.04
C LEU A 90 14.96 4.59 9.04
N HIS A 91 14.33 5.25 10.02
CA HIS A 91 15.04 5.99 11.06
C HIS A 91 15.93 5.07 11.92
N LYS A 92 15.43 3.88 12.29
CA LYS A 92 16.22 2.84 12.97
C LYS A 92 17.45 2.40 12.16
N ASP A 93 17.38 2.48 10.83
CA ASP A 93 18.50 2.22 9.92
C ASP A 93 19.38 3.46 9.64
N ASN A 94 19.28 4.49 10.47
CA ASN A 94 19.99 5.77 10.34
C ASN A 94 19.68 6.56 9.05
N ILE A 95 18.52 6.34 8.43
CA ILE A 95 18.05 7.15 7.30
C ILE A 95 17.22 8.32 7.84
N MET A 96 17.62 9.55 7.47
CA MET A 96 17.05 10.79 8.03
C MET A 96 16.11 11.53 7.08
N TYR A 97 15.92 11.05 5.85
CA TYR A 97 15.07 11.69 4.85
C TYR A 97 14.54 10.67 3.83
N LEU A 98 13.28 10.84 3.42
CA LEU A 98 12.62 9.95 2.46
C LEU A 98 12.03 10.73 1.27
N GLU A 99 12.31 10.29 0.05
CA GLU A 99 11.50 10.65 -1.13
C GLU A 99 10.72 9.43 -1.62
N LEU A 100 9.43 9.39 -1.31
CA LEU A 100 8.56 8.25 -1.59
C LEU A 100 7.84 8.45 -2.93
N ARG A 101 7.99 7.49 -3.85
CA ARG A 101 7.14 7.41 -5.05
C ARG A 101 5.79 6.82 -4.68
N SER A 102 4.71 7.53 -5.01
CA SER A 102 3.35 7.08 -4.71
C SER A 102 2.41 7.36 -5.86
N SER A 103 1.52 6.40 -6.13
CA SER A 103 0.38 6.59 -7.03
C SER A 103 -0.74 7.43 -6.42
N LEU A 104 -0.63 7.77 -5.13
CA LEU A 104 -1.68 8.41 -4.34
C LEU A 104 -3.00 7.65 -4.50
N SER A 105 -2.93 6.34 -4.25
CA SER A 105 -4.10 5.46 -4.33
C SER A 105 -5.24 6.01 -3.48
N ARG A 106 -6.47 5.79 -3.94
CA ARG A 106 -7.68 6.20 -3.20
C ARG A 106 -7.68 5.50 -1.84
N THR A 107 -7.86 6.27 -0.79
CA THR A 107 -7.93 5.77 0.58
C THR A 107 -9.39 5.72 1.03
N TYR A 108 -9.78 4.73 1.82
CA TYR A 108 -11.18 4.53 2.19
C TYR A 108 -11.40 4.25 3.69
N GLU A 109 -12.61 4.55 4.16
CA GLU A 109 -13.10 4.29 5.51
C GLU A 109 -13.92 2.99 5.59
N LEU A 110 -14.18 2.48 6.80
CA LEU A 110 -14.92 1.22 6.99
C LEU A 110 -16.33 1.22 6.36
N ASP A 111 -16.98 2.38 6.33
CA ASP A 111 -18.31 2.59 5.75
C ASP A 111 -18.30 2.68 4.21
N GLY A 112 -17.12 2.62 3.59
CA GLY A 112 -16.92 2.71 2.15
C GLY A 112 -16.74 4.14 1.61
N THR A 113 -16.72 5.16 2.46
CA THR A 113 -16.36 6.54 2.06
C THR A 113 -14.96 6.54 1.46
N ILE A 114 -14.81 7.20 0.30
CA ILE A 114 -13.54 7.27 -0.45
C ILE A 114 -13.01 8.71 -0.41
N HIS A 115 -11.74 8.84 -0.02
CA HIS A 115 -11.01 10.10 0.00
C HIS A 115 -10.27 10.37 -1.31
N ASP A 116 -10.09 11.65 -1.61
CA ASP A 116 -9.31 12.10 -2.77
C ASP A 116 -7.79 12.06 -2.51
N LYS A 117 -7.00 12.41 -3.54
CA LYS A 117 -5.54 12.42 -3.45
C LYS A 117 -4.99 13.51 -2.54
N ILE A 118 -5.71 14.63 -2.40
CA ILE A 118 -5.30 15.74 -1.53
C ILE A 118 -5.36 15.26 -0.07
N TRP A 119 -6.41 14.53 0.29
CA TRP A 119 -6.53 13.92 1.60
C TRP A 119 -5.39 12.93 1.87
N THR A 120 -5.05 12.06 0.91
CA THR A 120 -3.93 11.12 1.05
C THR A 120 -2.59 11.86 1.24
N LEU A 121 -2.36 12.95 0.51
CA LEU A 121 -1.17 13.80 0.70
C LEU A 121 -1.13 14.46 2.08
N LYS A 122 -2.27 14.94 2.58
CA LYS A 122 -2.37 15.50 3.94
C LYS A 122 -2.03 14.45 4.99
N VAL A 123 -2.47 13.20 4.82
CA VAL A 123 -2.07 12.11 5.71
C VAL A 123 -0.54 11.94 5.74
N PHE A 124 0.12 11.87 4.58
CA PHE A 124 1.58 11.76 4.56
C PHE A 124 2.25 12.97 5.23
N GLN A 125 1.74 14.18 4.98
CA GLN A 125 2.26 15.40 5.59
C GLN A 125 2.09 15.41 7.12
N GLU A 126 0.90 15.11 7.63
CA GLU A 126 0.57 15.08 9.05
C GLU A 126 1.41 14.05 9.80
N VAL A 127 1.51 12.83 9.25
CA VAL A 127 2.33 11.76 9.84
C VAL A 127 3.80 12.15 9.84
N THR A 128 4.32 12.70 8.74
CA THR A 128 5.71 13.18 8.67
C THR A 128 5.99 14.29 9.68
N GLN A 129 5.09 15.28 9.79
CA GLN A 129 5.24 16.39 10.74
C GLN A 129 5.24 15.90 12.19
N ARG A 130 4.33 14.96 12.51
CA ARG A 130 4.31 14.30 13.81
C ARG A 130 5.62 13.56 14.08
N PHE A 131 6.07 12.74 13.12
CA PHE A 131 7.30 11.96 13.25
C PHE A 131 8.53 12.87 13.45
N THR A 132 8.72 13.91 12.63
CA THR A 132 9.82 14.87 12.77
C THR A 132 9.77 15.65 14.10
N ARG A 133 8.59 15.93 14.64
CA ARG A 133 8.50 16.56 15.97
C ARG A 133 8.99 15.62 17.07
N ASP A 134 8.67 14.34 16.95
CA ASP A 134 9.03 13.31 17.92
C ASP A 134 10.49 12.83 17.72
N HIS A 135 11.06 13.03 16.52
CA HIS A 135 12.43 12.73 16.10
C HIS A 135 13.09 13.95 15.41
N PRO A 136 13.64 14.92 16.17
CA PRO A 136 14.15 16.19 15.62
C PRO A 136 15.32 16.08 14.64
N ASP A 137 16.00 14.93 14.61
CA ASP A 137 17.08 14.57 13.68
C ASP A 137 16.57 14.07 12.31
N PHE A 138 15.29 13.69 12.22
CA PHE A 138 14.66 13.29 10.97
C PHE A 138 14.25 14.52 10.14
N LEU A 139 14.91 14.71 8.99
CA LEU A 139 14.80 15.88 8.11
C LEU A 139 13.45 15.97 7.37
N GLY A 140 12.65 14.90 7.41
CA GLY A 140 11.29 14.85 6.85
C GLY A 140 11.16 13.93 5.65
N ALA A 141 10.07 14.09 4.91
CA ALA A 141 9.78 13.26 3.75
C ALA A 141 9.05 14.05 2.66
N ARG A 142 9.20 13.62 1.41
CA ARG A 142 8.51 14.17 0.24
C ARG A 142 7.87 13.07 -0.60
N ILE A 143 6.79 13.44 -1.27
CA ILE A 143 6.07 12.53 -2.17
C ILE A 143 6.36 12.89 -3.62
N ILE A 144 6.80 11.90 -4.38
CA ILE A 144 6.92 11.96 -5.84
C ILE A 144 5.69 11.26 -6.43
N VAL A 145 4.81 12.03 -7.07
CA VAL A 145 3.64 11.47 -7.74
C VAL A 145 4.10 10.62 -8.93
N SER A 146 3.65 9.37 -8.98
CA SER A 146 4.01 8.41 -10.03
C SER A 146 2.78 7.70 -10.57
N VAL A 147 2.83 7.28 -11.83
CA VAL A 147 1.78 6.45 -12.44
C VAL A 147 2.38 5.26 -13.17
N HIS A 148 1.57 4.23 -13.38
CA HIS A 148 2.01 3.03 -14.07
C HIS A 148 2.34 3.32 -15.53
N ARG A 149 3.46 2.78 -16.03
CA ARG A 149 3.95 3.07 -17.39
C ARG A 149 3.11 2.45 -18.51
N ALA A 150 2.27 1.46 -18.18
CA ALA A 150 1.38 0.82 -19.14
C ALA A 150 0.10 1.65 -19.43
N LEU A 151 -0.10 2.75 -18.71
CA LEU A 151 -1.19 3.68 -19.00
C LEU A 151 -0.99 4.35 -20.37
N SER A 152 -2.10 4.73 -21.00
CA SER A 152 -2.09 5.47 -22.25
C SER A 152 -1.47 6.87 -22.09
N VAL A 153 -0.99 7.45 -23.20
CA VAL A 153 -0.41 8.80 -23.20
C VAL A 153 -1.38 9.85 -22.66
N SER A 154 -2.68 9.72 -22.95
CA SER A 154 -3.72 10.62 -22.43
C SER A 154 -3.87 10.53 -20.92
N GLU A 155 -3.86 9.31 -20.36
CA GLU A 155 -3.92 9.08 -18.92
C GLU A 155 -2.67 9.62 -18.21
N VAL A 156 -1.48 9.38 -18.75
CA VAL A 156 -0.22 9.93 -18.21
C VAL A 156 -0.24 11.47 -18.27
N THR A 157 -0.72 12.05 -19.37
CA THR A 157 -0.86 13.51 -19.51
C THR A 157 -1.80 14.09 -18.45
N ALA A 158 -2.92 13.42 -18.19
CA ALA A 158 -3.86 13.83 -17.15
C ALA A 158 -3.21 13.76 -15.75
N ALA A 159 -2.48 12.67 -15.46
CA ALA A 159 -1.77 12.51 -14.20
C ALA A 159 -0.69 13.58 -13.97
N VAL A 160 0.05 13.97 -15.03
CA VAL A 160 1.02 15.08 -14.94
C VAL A 160 0.33 16.40 -14.61
N LYS A 161 -0.80 16.72 -15.26
CA LYS A 161 -1.57 17.93 -14.96
C LYS A 161 -2.06 17.95 -13.51
N GLU A 162 -2.58 16.82 -13.03
CA GLU A 162 -3.01 16.66 -11.65
C GLU A 162 -1.82 16.83 -10.68
N ALA A 163 -0.67 16.23 -10.95
CA ALA A 163 0.53 16.40 -10.13
C ALA A 163 1.01 17.87 -10.05
N VAL A 164 0.88 18.63 -11.15
CA VAL A 164 1.16 20.08 -11.15
C VAL A 164 0.20 20.83 -10.25
N GLN A 165 -1.10 20.50 -10.28
CA GLN A 165 -2.10 21.11 -9.39
C GLN A 165 -1.82 20.78 -7.92
N LEU A 166 -1.49 19.53 -7.61
CA LEU A 166 -1.15 19.08 -6.26
C LEU A 166 0.10 19.75 -5.69
N LYS A 167 1.02 20.23 -6.53
CA LYS A 167 2.21 20.99 -6.09
C LYS A 167 1.87 22.43 -5.69
N MET A 168 0.79 22.99 -6.23
CA MET A 168 0.42 24.39 -6.05
C MET A 168 -0.56 24.64 -4.89
N GLY A 169 -1.23 23.59 -4.40
CA GLY A 169 -2.14 23.63 -3.24
C GLY A 169 -1.45 23.20 -1.96
#